data_AF-A0A841D0G3-F1
#
_entry.id   AF-A0A841D0G3-F1
#
_cell.length_a   1.000
_cell.length_b   1.000
_cell.length_c   1.000
_cell.angle_alpha   90.00
_cell.angle_beta   90.00
_cell.angle_gamma   90.00
#
_symmetry.space_group_name_H-M   'P 1'
#
loop_
_entity.id
_entity.type
_entity.pdbx_description
1 polymer ?
#
loop_
_entity_poly.entity_id
_entity_poly.type
_entity_poly.pdbx_seq_one_letter_code
_entity_poly.pdbx_strand_id
1 'polypeptide(L)'
;MTSKADPAAVDSVRSIGKVLGEDVTEGTWEGTTEVQNELVMDVGGNSAQDALSRAEHLLAGRGWEKVSKSPEWLIMKSIEWSDVYVSVNTYNHLNVGIYSEKIVKVIEGIGTGLENILFICVDPGPK
;
A
#
# COMPACT_ATOMS: atom_id res chain seq x y z
N MET A 1 -16.31 -10.57 13.66
CA MET A 1 -15.65 -11.46 12.67
C MET A 1 -14.38 -10.78 12.22
N THR A 2 -13.31 -11.51 11.92
CA THR A 2 -12.03 -10.90 11.50
C THR A 2 -11.71 -11.29 10.07
N SER A 3 -11.36 -10.31 9.24
CA SER A 3 -10.91 -10.47 7.86
C SER A 3 -9.46 -10.02 7.74
N LYS A 4 -8.65 -10.75 6.99
CA LYS A 4 -7.23 -10.42 6.74
C LYS A 4 -6.85 -10.86 5.34
N ALA A 5 -5.96 -10.10 4.70
CA ALA A 5 -5.41 -10.50 3.40
C ALA A 5 -4.63 -11.81 3.53
N ASP A 6 -4.60 -12.59 2.45
CA ASP A 6 -3.74 -13.76 2.36
C ASP A 6 -2.26 -13.31 2.45
N PRO A 7 -1.41 -13.95 3.28
CA PRO A 7 0.01 -13.59 3.37
C PRO A 7 0.74 -13.58 2.02
N ALA A 8 0.37 -14.47 1.10
CA ALA A 8 0.96 -14.51 -0.25
C ALA A 8 0.59 -13.27 -1.08
N ALA A 9 -0.58 -12.68 -0.85
CA ALA A 9 -0.95 -11.41 -1.47
C ALA A 9 -0.06 -10.27 -0.97
N VAL A 10 0.19 -10.23 0.34
CA VAL A 10 1.10 -9.25 0.95
C VAL A 10 2.52 -9.42 0.40
N ASP A 11 3.00 -10.67 0.29
CA ASP A 11 4.32 -10.96 -0.27
C ASP A 11 4.43 -10.58 -1.76
N SER A 12 3.36 -10.75 -2.54
CA SER A 12 3.29 -10.24 -3.91
C SER A 12 3.51 -8.72 -3.94
N VAL A 13 2.90 -7.96 -3.03
CA VAL A 13 3.09 -6.50 -2.95
C VAL A 13 4.50 -6.16 -2.49
N ARG A 14 5.03 -6.82 -1.45
CA ARG A 14 6.42 -6.62 -0.98
C ARG A 14 7.44 -6.80 -2.10
N SER A 15 7.17 -7.70 -3.05
CA SER A 15 8.10 -8.03 -4.13
C SER A 15 8.20 -7.00 -5.27
N ILE A 16 7.45 -5.88 -5.22
CA ILE A 16 7.55 -4.81 -6.24
C ILE A 16 8.63 -3.78 -5.91
N GLY A 17 9.24 -3.82 -4.73
CA GLY A 17 10.22 -2.81 -4.31
C GLY A 17 10.93 -3.15 -3.01
N LYS A 18 11.65 -2.17 -2.47
CA LYS A 18 12.30 -2.25 -1.16
C LYS A 18 11.31 -1.79 -0.08
N VAL A 19 11.01 -2.67 0.87
CA VAL A 19 10.25 -2.32 2.08
C VAL A 19 11.15 -1.54 3.03
N LEU A 20 10.76 -0.31 3.36
CA LEU A 20 11.45 0.57 4.31
C LEU A 20 10.84 0.49 5.71
N GLY A 21 9.55 0.17 5.77
CA GLY A 21 8.83 -0.10 7.01
C GLY A 21 7.53 -0.81 6.72
N GLU A 22 7.04 -1.53 7.73
CA GLU A 22 5.77 -2.21 7.68
C GLU A 22 5.08 -2.14 9.03
N ASP A 23 3.75 -2.08 9.02
CA ASP A 23 2.93 -2.27 10.20
C ASP A 23 1.66 -3.05 9.88
N VAL A 24 1.01 -3.54 10.92
CA VAL A 24 -0.30 -4.18 10.83
C VAL A 24 -1.27 -3.38 11.68
N THR A 25 -2.33 -2.88 11.05
CA THR A 25 -3.37 -2.10 11.71
C THR A 25 -4.70 -2.84 11.66
N GLU A 26 -5.57 -2.54 12.62
CA GLU A 26 -6.91 -3.11 12.69
C GLU A 26 -7.93 -1.98 12.58
N GLY A 27 -8.81 -2.09 11.58
CA GLY A 27 -9.98 -1.24 11.40
C GLY A 27 -11.26 -2.03 11.70
N THR A 28 -12.36 -1.33 12.01
CA THR A 28 -13.69 -1.97 12.04
C THR A 28 -14.55 -1.36 10.95
N TRP A 29 -14.95 -2.18 9.98
CA TRP A 29 -15.86 -1.82 8.89
C TRP A 29 -17.08 -2.74 8.91
N GLU A 30 -18.29 -2.17 8.94
CA GLU A 30 -19.56 -2.91 8.95
C GLU A 30 -19.63 -4.08 9.96
N GLY A 31 -19.01 -3.92 11.14
CA GLY A 31 -18.98 -4.94 12.19
C GLY A 31 -17.97 -6.08 11.97
N THR A 32 -17.14 -5.97 10.93
CA THR A 32 -15.98 -6.83 10.67
C THR A 32 -14.71 -6.10 11.05
N THR A 33 -13.85 -6.77 11.83
CA THR A 33 -12.48 -6.30 12.08
C THR A 33 -11.64 -6.63 10.87
N GLU A 34 -11.15 -5.62 10.17
CA GLU A 34 -10.26 -5.75 9.02
C GLU A 34 -8.83 -5.55 9.47
N VAL A 35 -7.99 -6.54 9.20
CA VAL A 35 -6.55 -6.47 9.45
C VAL A 35 -5.88 -6.01 8.16
N GLN A 36 -5.28 -4.83 8.21
CA GLN A 36 -4.62 -4.17 7.09
C GLN A 36 -3.10 -4.29 7.23
N ASN A 37 -2.41 -4.50 6.11
CA ASN A 37 -0.94 -4.47 6.08
C ASN A 37 -0.49 -3.15 5.46
N GLU A 38 0.16 -2.31 6.25
CA GLU A 38 0.71 -1.04 5.83
C GLU A 38 2.19 -1.21 5.48
N LEU A 39 2.60 -0.72 4.33
CA LEU A 39 3.97 -0.80 3.83
C LEU A 39 4.43 0.59 3.39
N VAL A 40 5.63 0.98 3.82
CA VAL A 40 6.35 2.12 3.24
C VAL A 40 7.40 1.55 2.31
N MET A 41 7.31 1.87 1.03
CA MET A 41 8.11 1.23 -0.01
C MET A 41 8.80 2.23 -0.93
N ASP A 42 10.04 1.90 -1.28
CA ASP A 42 10.74 2.46 -2.43
C ASP A 42 10.63 1.46 -3.59
N VAL A 43 9.84 1.83 -4.60
CA VAL A 43 9.65 1.01 -5.82
C VAL A 43 10.56 1.45 -6.97
N GLY A 44 11.45 2.41 -6.70
CA GLY A 44 12.20 3.17 -7.68
C GLY A 44 11.35 4.25 -8.36
N GLY A 45 12.01 5.20 -8.99
CA GLY A 45 11.38 6.32 -9.70
C GLY A 45 12.05 7.64 -9.35
N ASN A 46 11.92 8.61 -10.24
CA ASN A 46 12.53 9.94 -10.09
C ASN A 46 11.56 10.99 -9.52
N SER A 47 10.29 10.63 -9.34
CA SER A 47 9.24 11.48 -8.79
C SER A 47 8.09 10.62 -8.24
N ALA A 48 7.14 11.27 -7.55
CA ALA A 48 5.99 10.60 -6.95
C ALA A 48 5.11 9.93 -8.02
N GLN A 49 4.88 10.63 -9.13
CA GLN A 49 4.07 10.11 -10.24
C GLN A 49 4.77 8.99 -11.00
N ASP A 50 6.11 9.05 -11.10
CA ASP A 50 6.92 8.00 -11.71
C ASP A 50 6.91 6.74 -10.83
N ALA A 51 7.12 6.89 -9.52
CA ALA A 51 7.01 5.80 -8.54
C ALA A 51 5.62 5.15 -8.57
N LEU A 52 4.54 5.96 -8.57
CA LEU A 52 3.16 5.45 -8.63
C LEU A 52 2.89 4.68 -9.94
N SER A 53 3.35 5.20 -11.07
CA SER A 53 3.18 4.54 -12.37
C SER A 53 4.01 3.26 -12.48
N ARG A 54 5.17 3.23 -11.84
CA ARG A 54 6.02 2.04 -11.75
C ARG A 54 5.38 0.98 -10.85
N ALA A 55 4.81 1.36 -9.71
CA ALA A 55 4.04 0.45 -8.87
C ALA A 55 2.85 -0.15 -9.63
N GLU A 56 2.07 0.67 -10.36
CA GLU A 56 0.98 0.18 -11.22
C GLU A 56 1.48 -0.88 -12.20
N HIS A 57 2.57 -0.62 -12.91
CA HIS A 57 3.12 -1.53 -13.90
C HIS A 57 3.60 -2.85 -13.27
N LEU A 58 4.31 -2.79 -12.14
CA LEU A 58 4.85 -3.96 -11.45
C LEU A 58 3.75 -4.82 -10.83
N LEU A 59 2.72 -4.19 -10.26
CA LEU A 59 1.55 -4.89 -9.72
C LEU A 59 0.74 -5.51 -10.86
N ALA A 60 0.52 -4.79 -11.97
CA ALA A 60 -0.16 -5.35 -13.14
C ALA A 60 0.55 -6.59 -13.70
N GLY A 61 1.89 -6.57 -13.75
CA GLY A 61 2.69 -7.74 -14.13
C GLY A 61 2.57 -8.95 -13.20
N ARG A 62 1.94 -8.77 -12.03
CA ARG A 62 1.69 -9.80 -11.00
C ARG A 62 0.21 -10.13 -10.85
N GLY A 63 -0.63 -9.78 -11.82
CA GLY A 63 -2.06 -10.12 -11.80
C GLY A 63 -2.91 -9.24 -10.89
N TRP A 64 -2.50 -7.98 -10.69
CA TRP A 64 -3.35 -6.96 -10.07
C TRP A 64 -4.01 -6.11 -11.15
N GLU A 65 -5.32 -5.89 -11.07
CA GLU A 65 -6.09 -5.09 -12.01
C GLU A 65 -6.37 -3.71 -11.42
N LYS A 66 -6.15 -2.67 -12.22
CA LYS A 66 -6.48 -1.30 -11.82
C LYS A 66 -7.99 -1.15 -11.67
N VAL A 67 -8.40 -0.68 -10.49
CA VAL A 67 -9.79 -0.31 -10.17
C VAL A 67 -9.98 1.19 -10.38
N SER A 68 -9.06 2.01 -9.87
CA SER A 68 -9.15 3.47 -9.95
C SER A 68 -7.77 4.12 -9.80
N LYS A 69 -7.58 5.32 -10.36
CA LYS A 69 -6.30 6.05 -10.33
C LYS A 69 -6.51 7.57 -10.33
N SER A 70 -5.64 8.25 -9.59
CA SER A 70 -5.44 9.68 -9.51
C SER A 70 -3.94 10.01 -9.64
N PRO A 71 -3.52 11.27 -9.84
CA PRO A 71 -2.10 11.63 -9.78
C PRO A 71 -1.38 11.27 -8.47
N GLU A 72 -2.11 11.17 -7.36
CA GLU A 72 -1.55 10.94 -6.01
C GLU A 72 -1.80 9.54 -5.46
N TRP A 73 -2.67 8.75 -6.10
CA TRP A 73 -3.05 7.44 -5.58
C TRP A 73 -3.56 6.49 -6.66
N LEU A 74 -3.53 5.20 -6.34
CA LEU A 74 -3.95 4.08 -7.19
C LEU A 74 -4.63 3.03 -6.32
N ILE A 75 -5.72 2.46 -6.82
CA ILE A 75 -6.36 1.28 -6.23
C ILE A 75 -6.31 0.16 -7.26
N MET A 76 -5.83 -1.00 -6.83
CA MET A 76 -5.84 -2.22 -7.64
C MET A 76 -6.46 -3.37 -6.86
N LYS A 77 -6.98 -4.35 -7.59
CA LYS A 77 -7.59 -5.58 -7.07
C LYS A 77 -6.80 -6.78 -7.55
N SER A 78 -6.59 -7.79 -6.71
CA SER A 78 -5.95 -9.02 -7.17
C SER A 78 -6.90 -9.90 -7.99
N ILE A 79 -6.40 -10.50 -9.06
CA ILE A 79 -7.08 -11.56 -9.81
C ILE A 79 -7.02 -12.89 -9.05
N GLU A 80 -5.88 -13.18 -8.40
CA GLU A 80 -5.65 -14.43 -7.67
C GLU A 80 -6.37 -14.46 -6.32
N TRP A 81 -6.31 -13.36 -5.58
CA TRP A 81 -7.01 -13.17 -4.31
C TRP A 81 -8.20 -12.23 -4.54
N SER A 82 -9.33 -12.79 -4.99
CA SER A 82 -10.50 -12.05 -5.48
C SER A 82 -11.10 -11.03 -4.51
N ASP A 83 -10.77 -11.14 -3.23
CA ASP A 83 -11.24 -10.26 -2.17
C ASP A 83 -10.07 -9.50 -1.55
N VAL A 84 -9.01 -9.19 -2.31
CA VAL A 84 -7.87 -8.41 -1.84
C VAL A 84 -7.66 -7.20 -2.73
N TYR A 85 -7.52 -6.05 -2.08
CA TYR A 85 -7.24 -4.78 -2.70
C TYR A 85 -5.90 -4.25 -2.23
N VAL A 86 -5.27 -3.46 -3.07
CA VAL A 86 -4.10 -2.66 -2.72
C VAL A 86 -4.40 -1.21 -3.02
N SER A 87 -4.22 -0.35 -2.03
CA SER A 87 -4.18 1.09 -2.22
C SER A 87 -2.74 1.57 -2.14
N VAL A 88 -2.32 2.34 -3.14
CA VAL A 88 -0.98 2.88 -3.28
C VAL A 88 -1.12 4.39 -3.29
N ASN A 89 -0.47 5.06 -2.34
CA ASN A 89 -0.51 6.51 -2.20
C ASN A 89 0.91 7.06 -2.29
N THR A 90 1.07 8.17 -3.02
CA THR A 90 2.29 8.96 -2.91
C THR A 90 2.39 9.53 -1.51
N TYR A 91 3.58 9.54 -0.91
CA TYR A 91 3.73 10.14 0.40
C TYR A 91 3.30 11.62 0.40
N ASN A 92 2.36 11.95 1.28
CA ASN A 92 1.93 13.31 1.55
C ASN A 92 1.99 13.57 3.06
N HIS A 93 2.82 14.53 3.47
CA HIS A 93 3.00 14.96 4.86
C HIS A 93 1.72 15.51 5.51
N LEU A 94 0.70 15.88 4.72
CA LEU A 94 -0.60 16.30 5.25
C LEU A 94 -1.49 15.13 5.67
N ASN A 95 -1.15 13.91 5.26
CA ASN A 95 -1.88 12.68 5.56
C ASN A 95 -1.24 11.90 6.73
N VAL A 96 -0.44 12.52 7.58
CA VAL A 96 0.22 11.80 8.69
C VAL A 96 -0.78 11.17 9.67
N GLY A 97 -1.98 11.74 9.79
CA GLY A 97 -3.04 11.22 10.67
C GLY A 97 -3.68 9.91 10.23
N ILE A 98 -3.38 9.40 9.02
CA ILE A 98 -3.84 8.08 8.56
C ILE A 98 -2.78 6.98 8.74
N TYR A 99 -1.55 7.32 9.15
CA TYR A 99 -0.48 6.35 9.34
C TYR A 99 -0.39 5.92 10.80
N SER A 100 -0.08 4.65 11.02
CA SER A 100 0.32 4.15 12.35
C SER A 100 1.56 4.87 12.88
N GLU A 101 1.69 4.99 14.21
CA GLU A 101 2.86 5.62 14.85
C GLU A 101 4.19 4.99 14.41
N LYS A 102 4.18 3.68 14.13
CA LYS A 102 5.35 2.96 13.66
C LYS A 102 5.74 3.41 12.25
N ILE A 103 4.77 3.54 11.35
CA ILE A 103 5.00 4.07 10.00
C ILE A 103 5.48 5.52 10.05
N VAL A 104 4.91 6.36 10.92
CA VAL A 104 5.37 7.74 11.11
C VAL A 104 6.86 7.77 11.50
N LYS A 105 7.28 6.95 12.47
CA LYS A 105 8.70 6.85 12.88
C LYS A 105 9.62 6.38 11.76
N VAL A 106 9.16 5.44 10.91
CA VAL A 106 9.93 5.01 9.74
C VAL A 106 10.13 6.19 8.80
N ILE A 107 9.08 6.94 8.50
CA ILE A 107 9.13 8.09 7.60
C ILE A 107 10.04 9.19 8.16
N GLU A 108 9.94 9.51 9.46
CA GLU A 108 10.82 10.45 10.14
C GLU A 108 12.29 10.02 10.08
N GLY A 109 12.56 8.71 10.19
CA GLY A 109 13.90 8.15 10.11
C GLY A 109 14.53 8.21 8.72
N ILE A 110 13.72 8.27 7.64
CA ILE A 110 14.21 8.44 6.27
C ILE A 110 14.71 9.88 6.07
N GLY A 111 14.05 10.87 6.66
CA GLY A 111 14.41 12.28 6.54
C GLY A 111 13.99 12.90 5.21
N THR A 112 14.94 13.35 4.40
CA THR A 112 14.70 13.97 3.08
C THR A 112 14.65 12.93 1.96
N GLY A 113 14.02 13.26 0.83
CA GLY A 113 13.96 12.36 -0.34
C GLY A 113 12.75 11.43 -0.33
N LEU A 114 11.62 11.91 0.20
CA LEU A 114 10.37 11.14 0.25
C LEU A 114 9.56 11.24 -1.06
N GLU A 115 10.01 12.02 -2.04
CA GLU A 115 9.29 12.26 -3.28
C GLU A 115 9.02 11.00 -4.12
N ASN A 116 9.76 9.91 -3.93
CA ASN A 116 9.56 8.64 -4.64
C ASN A 116 9.08 7.50 -3.71
N ILE A 117 8.79 7.81 -2.45
CA ILE A 117 8.33 6.83 -1.46
C ILE A 117 6.81 6.70 -1.54
N LEU A 118 6.36 5.45 -1.52
CA LEU A 118 4.95 5.09 -1.57
C LEU A 118 4.51 4.54 -0.22
N PHE A 119 3.30 4.92 0.18
CA PHE A 119 2.55 4.24 1.23
C PHE A 119 1.58 3.27 0.57
N ILE A 120 1.66 2.00 0.93
CA ILE A 120 0.87 0.93 0.34
C ILE A 120 0.09 0.22 1.43
N CYS A 121 -1.23 0.14 1.29
CA CYS A 121 -2.09 -0.64 2.16
C CYS A 121 -2.61 -1.86 1.41
N VAL A 122 -2.53 -3.04 2.03
CA VAL A 122 -3.11 -4.28 1.52
C VAL A 122 -4.31 -4.66 2.39
N ASP A 123 -5.48 -4.55 1.78
CA ASP A 123 -6.76 -4.66 2.46
C ASP A 123 -7.46 -5.98 2.07
N PRO A 124 -7.99 -6.74 3.04
CA PRO A 124 -9.05 -7.68 2.73
C PRO A 124 -10.26 -6.87 2.28
N GLY A 125 -10.71 -7.07 1.05
CA GLY A 125 -11.89 -6.43 0.49
C GLY A 125 -13.16 -6.70 1.31
N PRO A 126 -14.17 -5.82 1.17
CA PRO A 126 -15.44 -5.98 1.86
C PRO A 126 -16.09 -7.32 1.49
N LYS A 127 -16.62 -8.02 2.49
CA LYS A 127 -17.34 -9.28 2.31
C LYS A 127 -18.81 -9.07 1.97
#